data_AF-X1D7N7-F1
#
_entry.id   AF-X1D7N7-F1
#
_cell.length_a   1.000
_cell.length_b   1.000
_cell.length_c   1.000
_cell.angle_alpha   90.00
_cell.angle_beta   90.00
_cell.angle_gamma   90.00
#
_symmetry.space_group_name_H-M   'P 1'
#
loop_
_entity.id
_entity.type
_entity.pdbx_description
1 polymer ?
#
loop_
_entity_poly.entity_id
_entity_poly.type
_entity_poly.pdbx_seq_one_letter_code
_entity_poly.pdbx_strand_id
1 'polypeptide(L)'
;MESFNPEDLWKWMESYESKTGGQVLTLAHNGNLSNGIMFPVEVNPATGKPLTGDYAKNRIRWEPLYEVTQIKGDGETHPVLSPNDEFADFEHWTKGNLNLSVKKEESMFQYEYAREALKNGLKLEAELGINPYKFGMVGSTDSHTGLATAEEENFFGKHAGAEPDAHRATGIIGGFDGVFYYDWEMVGSGYAAVWAAENTREAIFDAMMRKEVYATTGPRMIVRFFGGWEFTEADAANRLPGEVGYTKGVPMGGDLSNAPEGKVPSFLVGAVKDLYSGNLDRIQ
;
A
#
# COMPACT_ATOMS: atom_id res chain seq x y z
N MET A 1 -3.59 -4.83 24.36
CA MET A 1 -2.26 -4.23 24.42
C MET A 1 -2.45 -2.84 23.81
N GLU A 2 -2.46 -1.78 24.61
CA GLU A 2 -2.54 -0.41 24.08
C GLU A 2 -1.13 0.17 24.11
N SER A 3 -0.38 -0.06 23.04
CA SER A 3 0.93 0.54 22.80
C SER A 3 0.93 1.18 21.42
N PHE A 4 1.56 2.35 21.31
CA PHE A 4 1.79 3.00 20.03
C PHE A 4 3.11 2.53 19.37
N ASN A 5 3.94 1.76 20.09
CA ASN A 5 5.20 1.24 19.56
C ASN A 5 4.93 -0.02 18.71
N PRO A 6 5.25 -0.03 17.41
CA PRO A 6 5.05 -1.21 16.55
C PRO A 6 5.85 -2.43 17.02
N GLU A 7 7.00 -2.23 17.68
CA GLU A 7 7.79 -3.36 18.21
C GLU A 7 7.06 -4.16 19.30
N ASP A 8 6.11 -3.55 20.02
CA ASP A 8 5.31 -4.29 21.01
C ASP A 8 4.26 -5.16 20.33
N LEU A 9 3.69 -4.70 19.21
CA LEU A 9 2.82 -5.52 18.35
C LEU A 9 3.61 -6.70 17.78
N TRP A 10 4.80 -6.49 17.26
CA TRP A 10 5.65 -7.55 16.70
C TRP A 10 6.03 -8.60 17.75
N LYS A 11 6.37 -8.19 18.98
CA LYS A 11 6.61 -9.12 20.11
C LYS A 11 5.37 -9.93 20.44
N TRP A 12 4.19 -9.31 20.40
CA TRP A 12 2.93 -10.03 20.60
C TRP A 12 2.68 -11.05 19.49
N MET A 13 2.90 -10.69 18.22
CA MET A 13 2.76 -11.58 17.07
C MET A 13 3.70 -12.78 17.18
N GLU A 14 4.96 -12.54 17.52
CA GLU A 14 5.91 -13.62 17.79
C GLU A 14 5.44 -14.54 18.93
N SER A 15 4.91 -13.96 20.01
CA SER A 15 4.35 -14.74 21.12
C SER A 15 3.12 -15.56 20.70
N TYR A 16 2.28 -15.02 19.83
CA TYR A 16 1.12 -15.71 19.29
C TYR A 16 1.54 -16.91 18.44
N GLU A 17 2.44 -16.71 17.47
CA GLU A 17 2.92 -17.81 16.60
C GLU A 17 3.61 -18.91 17.43
N SER A 18 4.51 -18.53 18.35
CA SER A 18 5.25 -19.50 19.18
C SER A 18 4.38 -20.31 20.14
N LYS A 19 3.29 -19.74 20.67
CA LYS A 19 2.40 -20.42 21.61
C LYS A 19 1.34 -21.28 20.94
N THR A 20 0.88 -20.88 19.75
CA THR A 20 -0.30 -21.49 19.11
C THR A 20 0.05 -22.30 17.88
N GLY A 21 1.21 -22.05 17.25
CA GLY A 21 1.55 -22.57 15.92
C GLY A 21 0.76 -21.90 14.78
N GLY A 22 -0.07 -20.89 15.08
CA GLY A 22 -0.74 -20.08 14.07
C GLY A 22 0.24 -19.17 13.33
N GLN A 23 -0.23 -18.58 12.23
CA GLN A 23 0.52 -17.61 11.43
C GLN A 23 -0.26 -16.30 11.38
N VAL A 24 0.46 -15.18 11.46
CA VAL A 24 -0.16 -13.85 11.44
C VAL A 24 0.72 -12.87 10.67
N LEU A 25 0.06 -11.96 9.96
CA LEU A 25 0.68 -10.82 9.31
C LEU A 25 -0.15 -9.56 9.61
N THR A 26 0.46 -8.40 9.45
CA THR A 26 -0.24 -7.11 9.55
C THR A 26 -0.17 -6.34 8.25
N LEU A 27 -1.23 -5.56 7.99
CA LEU A 27 -1.28 -4.58 6.92
C LEU A 27 -1.17 -3.21 7.59
N ALA A 28 -0.04 -2.54 7.40
CA ALA A 28 0.06 -1.14 7.80
C ALA A 28 -0.81 -0.29 6.85
N HIS A 29 -1.42 0.78 7.35
CA HIS A 29 -2.38 1.56 6.57
C HIS A 29 -2.41 3.04 6.99
N ASN A 30 -3.00 3.89 6.14
CA ASN A 30 -3.26 5.30 6.45
C ASN A 30 -1.98 6.10 6.83
N GLY A 31 -0.85 5.83 6.17
CA GLY A 31 0.39 6.57 6.41
C GLY A 31 0.25 8.08 6.14
N ASN A 32 -0.59 8.46 5.18
CA ASN A 32 -0.98 9.84 4.87
C ASN A 32 -1.62 10.58 6.08
N LEU A 33 -2.14 9.86 7.07
CA LEU A 33 -2.74 10.41 8.30
C LEU A 33 -1.86 10.26 9.54
N SER A 34 -0.60 9.86 9.37
CA SER A 34 0.29 9.51 10.49
C SER A 34 0.99 10.72 11.14
N ASN A 35 1.05 11.84 10.43
CA ASN A 35 1.90 13.01 10.68
C ASN A 35 3.39 12.68 10.78
N GLY A 36 3.87 11.92 9.80
CA GLY A 36 5.29 11.65 9.56
C GLY A 36 5.88 10.51 10.38
N ILE A 37 5.04 9.67 11.01
CA ILE A 37 5.50 8.58 11.89
C ILE A 37 5.44 7.21 11.22
N MET A 38 4.78 7.06 10.06
CA MET A 38 4.59 5.77 9.43
C MET A 38 5.91 5.16 8.95
N PHE A 39 6.76 5.94 8.28
CA PHE A 39 8.01 5.47 7.67
C PHE A 39 9.23 6.20 8.23
N PRO A 40 9.57 6.01 9.54
CA PRO A 40 10.75 6.64 10.12
C PRO A 40 12.04 6.23 9.41
N VAL A 41 13.02 7.12 9.33
CA VAL A 41 14.32 6.81 8.71
C VAL A 41 15.44 6.84 9.75
N GLU A 42 15.39 7.77 10.70
CA GLU A 42 16.49 7.95 11.65
C GLU A 42 16.23 7.25 12.99
N VAL A 43 15.05 7.48 13.58
CA VAL A 43 14.71 7.03 14.93
C VAL A 43 13.33 6.38 14.98
N ASN A 44 13.13 5.42 15.87
CA ASN A 44 11.81 4.91 16.17
C ASN A 44 11.02 6.02 16.91
N PRO A 45 9.88 6.51 16.36
CA PRO A 45 9.11 7.60 16.96
C PRO A 45 8.64 7.32 18.39
N ALA A 46 8.46 6.04 18.75
CA ALA A 46 8.00 5.63 20.07
C ALA A 46 9.08 5.60 21.15
N THR A 47 10.34 5.41 20.76
CA THR A 47 11.45 5.28 21.72
C THR A 47 12.46 6.41 21.63
N GLY A 48 12.45 7.17 20.53
CA GLY A 48 13.46 8.20 20.22
C GLY A 48 14.86 7.62 19.95
N LYS A 49 14.99 6.30 19.83
CA LYS A 49 16.28 5.62 19.60
C LYS A 49 16.51 5.41 18.11
N PRO A 50 17.78 5.38 17.65
CA PRO A 50 18.10 5.03 16.27
C PRO A 50 17.47 3.72 15.83
N LEU A 51 17.06 3.65 14.56
CA LEU A 51 16.62 2.38 13.97
C LEU A 51 17.77 1.36 14.00
N THR A 52 17.41 0.09 14.20
CA THR A 52 18.36 -1.01 14.30
C THR A 52 18.09 -2.06 13.22
N GLY A 53 19.07 -2.95 12.97
CA GLY A 53 18.85 -4.10 12.10
C GLY A 53 17.69 -4.99 12.57
N ASP A 54 17.48 -5.11 13.89
CA ASP A 54 16.34 -5.84 14.45
C ASP A 54 15.00 -5.14 14.17
N TYR A 55 14.95 -3.81 14.21
CA TYR A 55 13.77 -3.06 13.78
C TYR A 55 13.44 -3.37 12.33
N ALA A 56 14.45 -3.28 11.44
CA ALA A 56 14.23 -3.51 10.02
C ALA A 56 13.81 -4.94 9.71
N LYS A 57 14.47 -5.92 10.34
CA LYS A 57 14.14 -7.34 10.24
C LYS A 57 12.73 -7.66 10.72
N ASN A 58 12.31 -7.09 11.86
CA ASN A 58 10.98 -7.32 12.38
C ASN A 58 9.91 -6.68 11.50
N ARG A 59 10.13 -5.44 11.05
CA ARG A 59 9.15 -4.75 10.22
C ARG A 59 8.86 -5.48 8.93
N ILE A 60 9.90 -5.88 8.18
CA ILE A 60 9.70 -6.60 6.91
C ILE A 60 9.07 -8.00 7.11
N ARG A 61 9.26 -8.63 8.27
CA ARG A 61 8.62 -9.91 8.61
C ARG A 61 7.13 -9.75 8.91
N TRP A 62 6.79 -8.77 9.75
CA TRP A 62 5.46 -8.67 10.34
C TRP A 62 4.51 -7.78 9.55
N GLU A 63 5.02 -6.77 8.86
CA GLU A 63 4.29 -5.84 8.00
C GLU A 63 4.66 -6.04 6.52
N PRO A 64 4.41 -7.23 5.93
CA PRO A 64 4.77 -7.48 4.54
C PRO A 64 3.94 -6.65 3.57
N LEU A 65 2.78 -6.13 3.99
CA LEU A 65 1.83 -5.41 3.14
C LEU A 65 1.52 -4.01 3.69
N TYR A 66 1.27 -3.09 2.77
CA TYR A 66 0.86 -1.71 3.06
C TYR A 66 -0.37 -1.32 2.23
N GLU A 67 -1.38 -0.80 2.91
CA GLU A 67 -2.55 -0.18 2.29
C GLU A 67 -2.17 1.22 1.79
N VAL A 68 -2.04 1.34 0.48
CA VAL A 68 -1.57 2.57 -0.18
C VAL A 68 -2.71 3.54 -0.48
N THR A 69 -3.94 3.05 -0.65
CA THR A 69 -5.10 3.86 -1.02
C THR A 69 -6.35 3.37 -0.32
N GLN A 70 -7.15 4.30 0.20
CA GLN A 70 -8.37 4.01 0.96
C GLN A 70 -9.30 5.25 0.98
N ILE A 71 -10.52 5.12 1.52
CA ILE A 71 -11.54 6.18 1.57
C ILE A 71 -11.10 7.53 2.17
N LYS A 72 -10.04 7.51 2.98
CA LYS A 72 -9.42 8.67 3.63
C LYS A 72 -8.21 9.16 2.83
N GLY A 73 -8.27 8.99 1.52
CA GLY A 73 -7.34 9.52 0.55
C GLY A 73 -6.25 8.56 0.09
N ASP A 74 -5.65 8.92 -1.04
CA ASP A 74 -4.53 8.21 -1.62
C ASP A 74 -3.21 8.56 -0.90
N GLY A 75 -2.43 7.52 -0.61
CA GLY A 75 -1.15 7.57 0.07
C GLY A 75 0.02 7.03 -0.77
N GLU A 76 -0.12 6.97 -2.10
CA GLU A 76 0.95 6.52 -3.00
C GLU A 76 2.07 7.57 -3.09
N THR A 77 1.73 8.79 -3.47
CA THR A 77 2.66 9.93 -3.57
C THR A 77 1.94 11.27 -3.31
N HIS A 78 2.71 12.37 -3.34
CA HIS A 78 2.20 13.74 -3.21
C HIS A 78 2.96 14.68 -4.15
N PRO A 79 2.38 15.81 -4.64
CA PRO A 79 3.04 16.68 -5.62
C PRO A 79 4.35 17.30 -5.11
N VAL A 80 4.47 17.51 -3.80
CA VAL A 80 5.73 17.97 -3.16
C VAL A 80 6.86 16.94 -3.33
N LEU A 81 6.54 15.65 -3.34
CA LEU A 81 7.51 14.56 -3.48
C LEU A 81 7.74 14.18 -4.94
N SER A 82 6.72 14.31 -5.78
CA SER A 82 6.73 13.94 -7.21
C SER A 82 6.27 15.11 -8.10
N PRO A 83 7.01 16.23 -8.15
CA PRO A 83 6.56 17.46 -8.83
C PRO A 83 6.45 17.34 -10.36
N ASN A 84 7.04 16.30 -10.95
CA ASN A 84 7.01 16.04 -12.39
C ASN A 84 6.01 14.93 -12.78
N ASP A 85 5.23 14.43 -11.82
CA ASP A 85 4.22 13.39 -12.05
C ASP A 85 2.83 14.03 -12.07
N GLU A 86 2.17 13.98 -13.21
CA GLU A 86 0.83 14.57 -13.39
C GLU A 86 -0.28 13.84 -12.60
N PHE A 87 -0.02 12.62 -12.10
CA PHE A 87 -0.95 11.85 -11.27
C PHE A 87 -0.66 11.97 -9.78
N ALA A 88 0.35 12.76 -9.40
CA ALA A 88 0.73 12.89 -8.00
C ALA A 88 -0.25 13.71 -7.16
N ASP A 89 -1.25 14.37 -7.77
CA ASP A 89 -2.33 15.12 -7.11
C ASP A 89 -3.67 14.40 -7.28
N PHE A 90 -3.81 13.26 -6.60
CA PHE A 90 -4.99 12.40 -6.68
C PHE A 90 -5.58 12.15 -5.29
N GLU A 91 -6.79 12.67 -5.05
CA GLU A 91 -7.66 12.27 -3.94
C GLU A 91 -6.97 12.26 -2.55
N HIS A 92 -6.29 13.33 -2.16
CA HIS A 92 -5.48 13.34 -0.92
C HIS A 92 -6.19 13.93 0.30
N TRP A 93 -5.88 13.36 1.47
CA TRP A 93 -6.23 13.94 2.78
C TRP A 93 -4.99 14.53 3.45
N THR A 94 -4.77 15.84 3.29
CA THR A 94 -3.55 16.53 3.69
C THR A 94 -3.73 17.58 4.79
N LYS A 95 -4.90 17.65 5.44
CA LYS A 95 -5.18 18.70 6.45
C LYS A 95 -4.48 18.46 7.80
N GLY A 96 -4.24 17.20 8.16
CA GLY A 96 -3.66 16.83 9.44
C GLY A 96 -3.65 15.32 9.69
N ASN A 97 -3.39 14.92 10.93
CA ASN A 97 -3.51 13.53 11.35
C ASN A 97 -4.98 13.08 11.38
N LEU A 98 -5.24 11.80 11.64
CA LEU A 98 -6.60 11.21 11.57
C LEU A 98 -7.70 12.02 12.27
N ASN A 99 -7.42 12.54 13.47
CA ASN A 99 -8.38 13.32 14.25
C ASN A 99 -8.21 14.85 14.10
N LEU A 100 -7.36 15.30 13.17
CA LEU A 100 -7.05 16.70 12.90
C LEU A 100 -6.46 17.49 14.08
N SER A 101 -6.01 16.83 15.16
CA SER A 101 -5.40 17.50 16.30
C SER A 101 -4.04 18.12 16.01
N VAL A 102 -3.35 17.62 14.98
CA VAL A 102 -2.05 18.15 14.52
C VAL A 102 -2.16 18.40 13.02
N LYS A 103 -1.95 19.67 12.63
CA LYS A 103 -1.94 20.07 11.22
C LYS A 103 -0.76 19.44 10.50
N LYS A 104 -0.95 19.20 9.20
CA LYS A 104 0.09 18.64 8.34
C LYS A 104 1.12 19.72 8.00
N GLU A 105 2.38 19.31 7.92
CA GLU A 105 3.48 20.11 7.38
C GLU A 105 4.14 19.35 6.22
N GLU A 106 4.65 20.08 5.22
CA GLU A 106 5.26 19.46 4.04
C GLU A 106 6.45 18.55 4.37
N SER A 107 7.18 18.88 5.44
CA SER A 107 8.31 18.10 5.96
C SER A 107 7.91 16.67 6.37
N MET A 108 6.63 16.45 6.70
CA MET A 108 6.11 15.16 7.14
C MET A 108 5.92 14.19 5.97
N PHE A 109 5.59 14.69 4.77
CA PHE A 109 5.17 13.84 3.64
C PHE A 109 6.17 12.74 3.28
N GLN A 110 7.47 13.02 3.37
CA GLN A 110 8.50 12.04 3.04
C GLN A 110 8.47 10.77 3.93
N TYR A 111 7.79 10.83 5.07
CA TYR A 111 7.66 9.74 6.04
C TYR A 111 6.24 9.12 6.06
N GLU A 112 5.39 9.46 5.09
CA GLU A 112 3.96 9.10 5.06
C GLU A 112 3.49 8.43 3.78
N TYR A 113 4.12 8.75 2.65
CA TYR A 113 3.73 8.28 1.33
C TYR A 113 4.56 7.07 0.89
N ALA A 114 3.89 6.09 0.28
CA ALA A 114 4.48 4.79 -0.02
C ALA A 114 5.65 4.88 -1.00
N ARG A 115 5.57 5.73 -2.03
CA ARG A 115 6.65 5.90 -3.02
C ARG A 115 7.95 6.36 -2.38
N GLU A 116 7.86 7.34 -1.48
CA GLU A 116 9.03 7.83 -0.75
C GLU A 116 9.50 6.80 0.28
N ALA A 117 8.58 6.04 0.89
CA ALA A 117 8.95 4.92 1.77
C ALA A 117 9.77 3.85 1.04
N LEU A 118 9.42 3.49 -0.20
CA LEU A 118 10.21 2.56 -1.02
C LEU A 118 11.64 3.09 -1.25
N LYS A 119 11.79 4.38 -1.55
CA LYS A 119 13.08 5.05 -1.73
C LYS A 119 13.88 5.10 -0.43
N ASN A 120 13.25 5.46 0.68
CA ASN A 120 13.85 5.44 2.02
C ASN A 120 14.26 4.03 2.43
N GLY A 121 13.51 3.01 1.99
CA GLY A 121 13.83 1.61 2.19
C GLY A 121 15.19 1.22 1.59
N LEU A 122 15.49 1.70 0.37
CA LEU A 122 16.80 1.49 -0.27
C LEU A 122 17.95 2.15 0.50
N LYS A 123 17.71 3.35 1.06
CA LYS A 123 18.68 4.01 1.95
C LYS A 123 18.92 3.18 3.20
N LEU A 124 17.85 2.73 3.88
CA LEU A 124 17.95 1.92 5.09
C LEU A 124 18.57 0.55 4.85
N GLU A 125 18.38 -0.02 3.66
CA GLU A 125 19.06 -1.26 3.27
C GLU A 125 20.58 -1.09 3.23
N ALA A 126 21.08 0.03 2.70
CA ALA A 126 22.50 0.33 2.69
C ALA A 126 23.09 0.55 4.11
N GLU A 127 22.29 1.08 5.03
CA GLU A 127 22.71 1.40 6.41
C GLU A 127 22.57 0.21 7.38
N LEU A 128 21.47 -0.54 7.28
CA LEU A 128 21.07 -1.60 8.22
C LEU A 128 21.22 -3.02 7.63
N GLY A 129 21.48 -3.14 6.33
CA GLY A 129 21.56 -4.41 5.61
C GLY A 129 20.22 -5.05 5.26
N ILE A 130 19.10 -4.41 5.63
CA ILE A 130 17.73 -4.90 5.40
C ILE A 130 16.84 -3.71 5.04
N ASN A 131 16.05 -3.85 3.97
CA ASN A 131 15.02 -2.89 3.60
C ASN A 131 13.72 -3.12 4.41
N PRO A 132 13.37 -2.26 5.39
CA PRO A 132 12.13 -2.41 6.16
C PRO A 132 10.87 -2.07 5.37
N TYR A 133 11.00 -1.35 4.26
CA TYR A 133 9.89 -0.80 3.47
C TYR A 133 9.69 -1.54 2.15
N LYS A 134 10.23 -2.75 2.02
CA LYS A 134 9.99 -3.62 0.88
C LYS A 134 8.63 -4.35 1.01
N PHE A 135 7.55 -3.59 1.15
CA PHE A 135 6.19 -4.12 1.29
C PHE A 135 5.50 -4.35 -0.07
N GLY A 136 4.48 -5.20 -0.09
CA GLY A 136 3.50 -5.28 -1.18
C GLY A 136 2.39 -4.25 -0.99
N MET A 137 1.86 -3.70 -2.08
CA MET A 137 0.82 -2.67 -2.03
C MET A 137 -0.58 -3.27 -2.18
N VAL A 138 -1.49 -2.85 -1.32
CA VAL A 138 -2.92 -3.17 -1.39
C VAL A 138 -3.76 -1.89 -1.31
N GLY A 139 -4.99 -1.93 -1.83
CA GLY A 139 -5.97 -0.87 -1.62
C GLY A 139 -7.18 -1.42 -0.89
N SER A 140 -7.88 -0.59 -0.12
CA SER A 140 -9.06 -1.03 0.64
C SER A 140 -10.14 0.02 0.68
N THR A 141 -11.40 -0.37 0.58
CA THR A 141 -12.53 0.56 0.75
C THR A 141 -12.62 1.13 2.16
N ASP A 142 -12.37 0.29 3.18
CA ASP A 142 -12.62 0.61 4.60
C ASP A 142 -14.00 1.25 4.83
N SER A 143 -15.08 0.70 4.26
CA SER A 143 -16.45 1.11 4.61
C SER A 143 -16.96 0.33 5.83
N HIS A 144 -17.67 1.00 6.74
CA HIS A 144 -18.26 0.47 7.97
C HIS A 144 -19.79 0.49 7.92
N THR A 145 -20.36 0.42 6.72
CA THR A 145 -21.82 0.44 6.47
C THR A 145 -22.39 -0.98 6.29
N GLY A 146 -21.55 -1.98 6.03
CA GLY A 146 -21.99 -3.32 5.63
C GLY A 146 -22.54 -3.38 4.19
N LEU A 147 -22.42 -2.29 3.43
CA LEU A 147 -22.91 -2.17 2.06
C LEU A 147 -21.77 -2.33 1.04
N ALA A 148 -22.09 -2.91 -0.13
CA ALA A 148 -21.18 -3.01 -1.27
C ALA A 148 -21.31 -1.79 -2.19
N THR A 149 -20.92 -0.62 -1.67
CA THR A 149 -21.17 0.72 -2.23
C THR A 149 -19.87 1.53 -2.31
N ALA A 150 -18.81 0.89 -2.83
CA ALA A 150 -17.48 1.48 -2.96
C ALA A 150 -17.22 2.10 -4.35
N GLU A 151 -18.04 1.73 -5.33
CA GLU A 151 -17.94 2.25 -6.70
C GLU A 151 -18.40 3.71 -6.73
N GLU A 152 -17.70 4.57 -7.49
CA GLU A 152 -17.93 6.03 -7.51
C GLU A 152 -19.39 6.39 -7.85
N GLU A 153 -19.99 5.69 -8.81
CA GLU A 153 -21.40 5.86 -9.20
C GLU A 153 -22.42 5.39 -8.15
N ASN A 154 -21.98 4.66 -7.12
CA ASN A 154 -22.80 4.08 -6.07
C ASN A 154 -22.12 4.25 -4.68
N PHE A 155 -21.42 5.36 -4.48
CA PHE A 155 -20.59 5.54 -3.29
C PHE A 155 -21.41 6.05 -2.09
N PHE A 156 -21.49 5.27 -1.01
CA PHE A 156 -22.31 5.60 0.18
C PHE A 156 -21.49 6.02 1.41
N GLY A 157 -20.18 6.26 1.23
CA GLY A 157 -19.33 6.81 2.27
C GLY A 157 -18.84 5.80 3.30
N LYS A 158 -18.24 6.34 4.36
CA LYS A 158 -17.44 5.60 5.36
C LYS A 158 -18.28 4.84 6.38
N HIS A 159 -19.35 5.42 6.89
CA HIS A 159 -20.16 4.85 7.98
C HIS A 159 -21.61 5.33 7.85
N ALA A 160 -22.52 4.77 8.66
CA ALA A 160 -23.96 5.08 8.58
C ALA A 160 -24.31 6.58 8.62
N GLY A 161 -23.51 7.41 9.31
CA GLY A 161 -23.71 8.87 9.34
C GLY A 161 -23.35 9.62 8.05
N ALA A 162 -22.75 8.96 7.06
CA ALA A 162 -22.32 9.54 5.78
C ALA A 162 -23.08 8.93 4.57
N GLU A 163 -24.08 8.09 4.86
CA GLU A 163 -24.98 7.52 3.87
C GLU A 163 -25.83 8.63 3.20
N PRO A 164 -26.44 8.37 2.02
CA PRO A 164 -27.17 9.38 1.28
C PRO A 164 -28.26 10.11 2.09
N ASP A 165 -28.11 11.41 2.25
CA ASP A 165 -29.11 12.31 2.81
C ASP A 165 -29.06 13.70 2.14
N ALA A 166 -30.02 14.57 2.48
CA ALA A 166 -30.17 15.89 1.87
C ALA A 166 -29.00 16.87 2.20
N HIS A 167 -28.20 16.60 3.23
CA HIS A 167 -27.13 17.43 3.74
C HIS A 167 -25.72 16.91 3.42
N ARG A 168 -25.60 15.77 2.72
CA ARG A 168 -24.33 15.10 2.43
C ARG A 168 -23.27 16.01 1.80
N ALA A 169 -23.63 16.96 0.95
CA ALA A 169 -22.67 17.90 0.36
C ALA A 169 -21.96 18.81 1.41
N THR A 170 -22.53 18.92 2.60
CA THR A 170 -22.03 19.74 3.72
C THR A 170 -21.77 18.94 4.99
N GLY A 171 -21.97 17.61 4.95
CA GLY A 171 -21.76 16.74 6.09
C GLY A 171 -20.28 16.68 6.47
N ILE A 172 -20.02 16.52 7.76
CA ILE A 172 -18.67 16.52 8.33
C ILE A 172 -18.37 15.11 8.82
N ILE A 173 -17.32 14.50 8.27
CA ILE A 173 -16.81 13.19 8.69
C ILE A 173 -15.97 13.30 9.96
N GLY A 174 -15.21 14.37 10.08
CA GLY A 174 -14.33 14.59 11.22
C GLY A 174 -13.86 16.03 11.28
N GLY A 175 -13.59 16.51 12.49
CA GLY A 175 -13.15 17.88 12.69
C GLY A 175 -12.47 18.11 14.03
N PHE A 176 -11.53 19.04 14.03
CA PHE A 176 -10.88 19.55 15.23
C PHE A 176 -10.49 21.00 15.03
N ASP A 177 -10.76 21.85 16.04
CA ASP A 177 -10.36 23.26 16.08
C ASP A 177 -10.62 24.04 14.78
N GLY A 178 -11.84 23.89 14.22
CA GLY A 178 -12.27 24.60 13.00
C GLY A 178 -11.71 24.04 11.68
N VAL A 179 -10.94 22.95 11.72
CA VAL A 179 -10.54 22.18 10.53
C VAL A 179 -11.49 20.98 10.40
N PHE A 180 -12.01 20.74 9.19
CA PHE A 180 -13.00 19.68 8.94
C PHE A 180 -12.64 18.90 7.68
N TYR A 181 -12.88 17.59 7.70
CA TYR A 181 -13.08 16.78 6.50
C TYR A 181 -14.58 16.66 6.23
N TYR A 182 -14.97 16.95 4.99
CA TYR A 182 -16.38 16.87 4.57
C TYR A 182 -16.67 15.55 3.87
N ASP A 183 -17.93 15.16 3.80
CA ASP A 183 -18.32 13.87 3.20
C ASP A 183 -17.87 13.74 1.73
N TRP A 184 -17.90 14.84 0.97
CA TRP A 184 -17.50 14.85 -0.43
C TRP A 184 -16.00 14.65 -0.65
N GLU A 185 -15.18 14.79 0.40
CA GLU A 185 -13.72 14.58 0.33
C GLU A 185 -13.35 13.10 0.48
N MET A 186 -14.32 12.23 0.81
CA MET A 186 -14.08 10.78 0.85
C MET A 186 -13.96 10.20 -0.56
N VAL A 187 -13.15 9.15 -0.69
CA VAL A 187 -12.83 8.49 -1.97
C VAL A 187 -13.49 7.12 -2.05
N GLY A 188 -13.96 6.68 -3.23
CA GLY A 188 -14.43 5.30 -3.44
C GLY A 188 -13.34 4.23 -3.30
N SER A 189 -12.06 4.64 -3.38
CA SER A 189 -10.87 3.82 -3.21
C SER A 189 -10.95 2.87 -2.00
N GLY A 190 -10.49 1.63 -2.12
CA GLY A 190 -9.95 0.93 -3.29
C GLY A 190 -10.05 -0.59 -3.13
N TYR A 191 -9.39 -1.34 -4.02
CA TYR A 191 -9.41 -2.81 -4.00
C TYR A 191 -8.02 -3.42 -3.92
N ALA A 192 -7.94 -4.54 -3.20
CA ALA A 192 -6.77 -5.40 -3.14
C ALA A 192 -6.94 -6.58 -4.10
N ALA A 193 -5.91 -6.83 -4.89
CA ALA A 193 -5.82 -8.03 -5.70
C ALA A 193 -4.66 -8.89 -5.22
N VAL A 194 -4.90 -10.21 -5.13
CA VAL A 194 -3.96 -11.19 -4.59
C VAL A 194 -3.78 -12.31 -5.61
N TRP A 195 -2.55 -12.52 -6.06
CA TRP A 195 -2.24 -13.61 -6.99
C TRP A 195 -1.95 -14.90 -6.23
N ALA A 196 -3.01 -15.62 -5.89
CA ALA A 196 -2.95 -16.95 -5.29
C ALA A 196 -3.08 -18.07 -6.35
N ALA A 197 -2.44 -19.21 -6.11
CA ALA A 197 -2.57 -20.38 -6.97
C ALA A 197 -3.98 -21.01 -6.88
N GLU A 198 -4.63 -20.85 -5.73
CA GLU A 198 -5.95 -21.41 -5.43
C GLU A 198 -6.74 -20.42 -4.57
N ASN A 199 -8.08 -20.53 -4.59
CA ASN A 199 -8.97 -19.75 -3.73
C ASN A 199 -9.16 -20.42 -2.37
N THR A 200 -8.04 -20.64 -1.66
CA THR A 200 -8.00 -21.17 -0.29
C THR A 200 -7.40 -20.13 0.65
N ARG A 201 -7.72 -20.20 1.94
CA ARG A 201 -7.21 -19.23 2.92
C ARG A 201 -5.68 -19.27 2.96
N GLU A 202 -5.12 -20.47 2.86
CA GLU A 202 -3.70 -20.78 2.88
C GLU A 202 -3.01 -20.18 1.65
N ALA A 203 -3.51 -20.47 0.43
CA ALA A 203 -2.88 -19.96 -0.79
C ALA A 203 -2.95 -18.42 -0.90
N ILE A 204 -4.02 -17.80 -0.41
CA ILE A 204 -4.18 -16.35 -0.33
C ILE A 204 -3.22 -15.76 0.72
N PHE A 205 -3.11 -16.39 1.89
CA PHE A 205 -2.18 -15.97 2.94
C PHE A 205 -0.72 -16.03 2.45
N ASP A 206 -0.33 -17.13 1.81
CA ASP A 206 1.01 -17.30 1.24
C ASP A 206 1.30 -16.25 0.15
N ALA A 207 0.28 -15.86 -0.62
CA ALA A 207 0.40 -14.82 -1.65
C ALA A 207 0.64 -13.44 -1.06
N MET A 208 -0.09 -13.11 0.01
CA MET A 208 0.12 -11.90 0.78
C MET A 208 1.52 -11.86 1.43
N MET A 209 1.96 -12.97 2.02
CA MET A 209 3.30 -13.07 2.64
C MET A 209 4.45 -12.89 1.64
N ARG A 210 4.32 -13.46 0.43
CA ARG A 210 5.31 -13.25 -0.65
C ARG A 210 5.14 -11.92 -1.39
N LYS A 211 4.16 -11.09 -0.99
CA LYS A 211 3.87 -9.75 -1.54
C LYS A 211 3.46 -9.76 -3.01
N GLU A 212 2.85 -10.84 -3.47
CA GLU A 212 2.33 -10.95 -4.84
C GLU A 212 0.91 -10.38 -4.92
N VAL A 213 0.83 -9.08 -4.65
CA VAL A 213 -0.40 -8.32 -4.52
C VAL A 213 -0.29 -6.99 -5.25
N TYR A 214 -1.43 -6.40 -5.62
CA TYR A 214 -1.47 -5.03 -6.11
C TYR A 214 -2.72 -4.30 -5.64
N ALA A 215 -2.62 -2.97 -5.63
CA ALA A 215 -3.70 -2.05 -5.30
C ALA A 215 -4.35 -1.52 -6.58
N THR A 216 -5.64 -1.20 -6.49
CA THR A 216 -6.35 -0.38 -7.47
C THR A 216 -7.19 0.67 -6.73
N THR A 217 -7.33 1.86 -7.31
CA THR A 217 -8.14 2.96 -6.76
C THR A 217 -9.64 2.77 -7.01
N GLY A 218 -10.06 1.65 -7.62
CA GLY A 218 -11.46 1.37 -7.94
C GLY A 218 -11.63 0.40 -9.11
N PRO A 219 -10.97 0.62 -10.27
CA PRO A 219 -11.11 -0.28 -11.40
C PRO A 219 -10.60 -1.69 -11.08
N ARG A 220 -11.38 -2.72 -11.40
CA ARG A 220 -11.01 -4.14 -11.22
C ARG A 220 -10.11 -4.65 -12.35
N MET A 221 -9.06 -3.90 -12.63
CA MET A 221 -8.05 -4.26 -13.62
C MET A 221 -7.28 -5.50 -13.18
N ILE A 222 -6.85 -6.29 -14.16
CA ILE A 222 -5.93 -7.41 -13.93
C ILE A 222 -4.52 -6.96 -14.28
N VAL A 223 -3.60 -6.96 -13.32
CA VAL A 223 -2.21 -6.54 -13.53
C VAL A 223 -1.25 -7.67 -13.16
N ARG A 224 -0.30 -7.92 -14.06
CA ARG A 224 0.82 -8.85 -13.89
C ARG A 224 2.11 -8.08 -14.12
N PHE A 225 3.04 -8.16 -13.17
CA PHE A 225 4.35 -7.53 -13.25
C PHE A 225 5.43 -8.53 -12.85
N PHE A 226 6.41 -8.71 -13.72
CA PHE A 226 7.55 -9.58 -13.49
C PHE A 226 8.86 -8.88 -13.84
N GLY A 227 9.90 -9.14 -13.07
CA GLY A 227 11.28 -8.74 -13.38
C GLY A 227 12.15 -9.96 -13.68
N GLY A 228 13.11 -9.82 -14.59
CA GLY A 228 14.04 -10.90 -14.94
C GLY A 228 15.17 -10.43 -15.85
N TRP A 229 16.08 -11.32 -16.18
CA TRP A 229 17.28 -10.99 -16.98
C TRP A 229 17.15 -11.35 -18.47
N GLU A 230 16.10 -12.11 -18.81
CA GLU A 230 15.97 -12.79 -20.11
C GLU A 230 14.59 -12.56 -20.78
N PHE A 231 13.84 -11.52 -20.38
CA PHE A 231 12.63 -11.17 -21.13
C PHE A 231 12.98 -10.53 -22.47
N THR A 232 12.14 -10.81 -23.45
CA THR A 232 12.25 -10.36 -24.84
C THR A 232 10.92 -9.74 -25.29
N GLU A 233 10.92 -8.95 -26.36
CA GLU A 233 9.68 -8.35 -26.90
C GLU A 233 8.61 -9.41 -27.26
N ALA A 234 9.03 -10.59 -27.72
CA ALA A 234 8.12 -11.68 -28.05
C ALA A 234 7.34 -12.22 -26.84
N ASP A 235 7.90 -12.07 -25.63
CA ASP A 235 7.23 -12.51 -24.39
C ASP A 235 5.98 -11.67 -24.10
N ALA A 236 6.00 -10.38 -24.44
CA ALA A 236 4.86 -9.49 -24.27
C ALA A 236 3.71 -9.78 -25.26
N ALA A 237 3.98 -10.47 -26.36
CA ALA A 237 2.96 -10.89 -27.33
C ALA A 237 2.22 -12.18 -26.92
N ASN A 238 2.63 -12.83 -25.83
CA ASN A 238 1.98 -14.03 -25.32
C ASN A 238 0.63 -13.71 -24.64
N ARG A 239 -0.36 -14.60 -24.80
CA ARG A 239 -1.67 -14.50 -24.13
C ARG A 239 -1.63 -14.88 -22.64
N LEU A 240 -0.54 -15.50 -22.19
CA LEU A 240 -0.34 -16.00 -20.82
C LEU A 240 0.94 -15.37 -20.21
N PRO A 241 0.95 -14.05 -19.94
CA PRO A 241 2.13 -13.38 -19.38
C PRO A 241 2.57 -13.96 -18.02
N GLY A 242 1.65 -14.56 -17.27
CA GLY A 242 1.97 -15.25 -16.02
C GLY A 242 2.90 -16.45 -16.20
N GLU A 243 2.65 -17.31 -17.19
CA GLU A 243 3.46 -18.51 -17.43
C GLU A 243 4.91 -18.13 -17.79
N VAL A 244 5.05 -17.14 -18.68
CA VAL A 244 6.37 -16.61 -19.08
C VAL A 244 7.06 -15.95 -17.89
N GLY A 245 6.32 -15.14 -17.13
CA GLY A 245 6.81 -14.43 -15.95
C GLY A 245 7.39 -15.35 -14.89
N TYR A 246 6.63 -16.37 -14.47
CA TYR A 246 7.09 -17.35 -13.48
C TYR A 246 8.22 -18.25 -13.98
N THR A 247 8.38 -18.40 -15.30
CA THR A 247 9.45 -19.23 -15.89
C THR A 247 10.78 -18.46 -15.97
N LYS A 248 10.74 -17.19 -16.38
CA LYS A 248 11.93 -16.40 -16.72
C LYS A 248 12.34 -15.37 -15.67
N GLY A 249 11.50 -15.12 -14.67
CA GLY A 249 11.69 -14.04 -13.73
C GLY A 249 11.04 -14.29 -12.38
N VAL A 250 10.89 -13.20 -11.63
CA VAL A 250 10.21 -13.17 -10.34
C VAL A 250 9.01 -12.22 -10.43
N PRO A 251 7.89 -12.55 -9.76
CA PRO A 251 6.74 -11.64 -9.70
C PRO A 251 7.05 -10.44 -8.81
N MET A 252 6.17 -9.43 -8.85
CA MET A 252 6.17 -8.34 -7.87
C MET A 252 6.22 -8.86 -6.43
N GLY A 253 6.98 -8.15 -5.59
CA GLY A 253 7.31 -8.59 -4.23
C GLY A 253 8.57 -9.46 -4.11
N GLY A 254 9.03 -10.06 -5.21
CA GLY A 254 10.23 -10.90 -5.27
C GLY A 254 11.56 -10.14 -5.23
N ASP A 255 12.66 -10.89 -5.27
CA ASP A 255 14.03 -10.37 -5.36
C ASP A 255 14.69 -10.80 -6.67
N LEU A 256 15.23 -9.84 -7.41
CA LEU A 256 16.12 -10.14 -8.53
C LEU A 256 17.49 -10.51 -7.98
N SER A 257 17.87 -11.78 -8.13
CA SER A 257 19.16 -12.31 -7.74
C SER A 257 19.94 -12.85 -8.94
N ASN A 258 21.23 -13.10 -8.74
CA ASN A 258 22.10 -13.75 -9.73
C ASN A 258 22.15 -13.05 -11.09
N ALA A 259 22.30 -11.72 -11.08
CA ALA A 259 22.47 -10.93 -12.29
C ALA A 259 23.64 -11.47 -13.13
N PRO A 260 23.43 -11.89 -14.40
CA PRO A 260 24.52 -12.22 -15.29
C PRO A 260 25.41 -11.00 -15.53
N GLU A 261 26.71 -11.22 -15.73
CA GLU A 261 27.66 -10.13 -15.96
C GLU A 261 27.23 -9.28 -17.17
N GLY A 262 27.12 -7.97 -16.96
CA GLY A 262 26.72 -7.02 -18.00
C GLY A 262 25.24 -7.01 -18.39
N LYS A 263 24.38 -7.82 -17.74
CA LYS A 263 22.93 -7.75 -17.95
C LYS A 263 22.27 -6.72 -17.04
N VAL A 264 21.31 -5.98 -17.60
CA VAL A 264 20.38 -5.12 -16.87
C VAL A 264 19.03 -5.83 -16.75
N PRO A 265 18.23 -5.57 -15.71
CA PRO A 265 16.93 -6.19 -15.58
C PRO A 265 15.99 -5.71 -16.69
N SER A 266 15.10 -6.61 -17.09
CA SER A 266 14.00 -6.40 -18.02
C SER A 266 12.70 -6.71 -17.30
N PHE A 267 11.61 -6.06 -17.71
CA PHE A 267 10.30 -6.23 -17.08
C PHE A 267 9.28 -6.73 -18.09
N LEU A 268 8.43 -7.67 -17.65
CA LEU A 268 7.25 -8.12 -18.38
C LEU A 268 6.01 -7.63 -17.63
N VAL A 269 5.22 -6.80 -18.30
CA VAL A 269 3.98 -6.25 -17.76
C VAL A 269 2.82 -6.71 -18.63
N GLY A 270 1.79 -7.26 -18.00
CA GLY A 270 0.53 -7.61 -18.63
C GLY A 270 -0.61 -6.92 -17.89
N ALA A 271 -1.51 -6.26 -18.61
CA ALA A 271 -2.67 -5.61 -18.04
C ALA A 271 -3.93 -5.93 -18.84
N VAL A 272 -5.05 -6.13 -18.14
CA VAL A 272 -6.40 -6.22 -18.72
C VAL A 272 -7.26 -5.17 -18.04
N LYS A 273 -8.00 -4.40 -18.84
CA LYS A 273 -8.95 -3.41 -18.32
C LYS A 273 -10.00 -4.08 -17.43
N ASP A 274 -10.65 -3.27 -16.61
CA ASP A 274 -11.92 -3.65 -16.03
C ASP A 274 -12.96 -3.90 -17.14
N LEU A 275 -13.72 -4.98 -17.04
CA LEU A 275 -14.76 -5.35 -17.99
C LEU A 275 -15.92 -4.34 -18.01
N TYR A 276 -16.14 -3.62 -16.91
CA TYR A 276 -17.27 -2.70 -16.73
C TYR A 276 -16.86 -1.22 -16.77
N SER A 277 -15.56 -0.91 -16.88
CA SER A 277 -15.05 0.47 -16.84
C SER A 277 -14.33 0.88 -18.13
N GLY A 278 -13.61 2.00 -18.07
CA GLY A 278 -12.84 2.58 -19.16
C GLY A 278 -11.77 1.64 -19.74
N ASN A 279 -11.29 1.96 -20.95
CA ASN A 279 -10.17 1.25 -21.55
C ASN A 279 -8.85 1.61 -20.85
N LEU A 280 -7.86 0.72 -20.94
CA LEU A 280 -6.49 1.06 -20.54
C LEU A 280 -5.96 2.14 -21.48
N ASP A 281 -5.49 3.25 -20.91
CA ASP A 281 -4.82 4.32 -21.65
C ASP A 281 -3.36 3.95 -21.92
N ARG A 282 -2.61 3.61 -20.86
CA ARG A 282 -1.18 3.27 -20.93
C ARG A 282 -0.70 2.47 -19.72
N ILE A 283 0.51 1.93 -19.84
CA ILE A 283 1.33 1.40 -18.75
C ILE A 283 2.53 2.34 -18.65
N GLN A 284 2.81 2.86 -17.46
CA GLN A 284 3.88 3.82 -17.18
C GLN A 284 4.68 3.41 -15.95
#